data_AF-A0ABD0JS94-F1
#
_entry.id   AF-A0ABD0JS94-F1
#
_cell.length_a   1.000
_cell.length_b   1.000
_cell.length_c   1.000
_cell.angle_alpha   90.00
_cell.angle_beta   90.00
_cell.angle_gamma   90.00
#
_symmetry.space_group_name_H-M   'P 1'
#
loop_
_entity.id
_entity.type
_entity.pdbx_description
1 polymer ?
#
loop_
_entity_poly.entity_id
_entity_poly.type
_entity_poly.pdbx_seq_one_letter_code
_entity_poly.pdbx_strand_id
1 'polypeptide(L)'
;MDFSGGSGGPRSSQQAILAAAVFPQGYSVVQPTDATAQPDRAVGYGAFGVVWAVTDPRDGKRVALKKMPNVFQNLISCKRVYRELRMLSTFRHQNVLSLYDIVQPDHIDLFNEIYVLTELMQSDLHKIIVSPQPLTSDHVKVFLYQILRGLKYLHSANVLHRDIKPGNLLVNSNCCLK
;
A
#
# COMPACT_ATOMS: atom_id res chain seq x y z
N MET A 1 7.21 -33.98 39.83
CA MET A 1 8.19 -32.87 39.86
C MET A 1 8.47 -32.50 38.43
N ASP A 2 7.98 -31.32 38.07
CA ASP A 2 8.08 -30.66 36.78
C ASP A 2 9.54 -30.41 36.37
N PHE A 3 9.80 -30.32 35.07
CA PHE A 3 10.13 -29.05 34.43
C PHE A 3 9.95 -29.18 32.91
N SER A 4 8.91 -28.50 32.44
CA SER A 4 8.53 -28.30 31.05
C SER A 4 9.57 -27.47 30.32
N GLY A 5 10.01 -27.99 29.17
CA GLY A 5 10.69 -27.23 28.13
C GLY A 5 9.69 -26.34 27.39
N GLY A 6 10.14 -25.13 27.04
CA GLY A 6 9.37 -24.17 26.26
C GLY A 6 10.22 -22.95 25.95
N SER A 7 11.15 -23.12 25.02
CA SER A 7 11.98 -22.05 24.46
C SER A 7 11.10 -21.00 23.78
N GLY A 8 10.97 -19.84 24.44
CA GLY A 8 10.43 -18.63 23.83
C GLY A 8 11.35 -18.14 22.72
N GLY A 9 11.08 -18.57 21.49
CA GLY A 9 11.67 -17.97 20.30
C GLY A 9 11.27 -16.49 20.21
N PRO A 10 12.11 -15.62 19.61
CA PRO A 10 11.83 -14.20 19.55
C PRO A 10 10.51 -13.98 18.80
N ARG A 11 9.50 -13.44 19.50
CA ARG A 11 8.27 -12.93 18.88
C ARG A 11 8.69 -12.02 17.73
N SER A 12 8.30 -12.39 16.51
CA SER A 12 8.69 -11.71 15.28
C SER A 12 8.54 -10.20 15.45
N SER A 13 9.55 -9.44 15.05
CA SER A 13 9.54 -7.97 15.02
C SER A 13 8.31 -7.39 14.29
N GLN A 14 7.68 -8.17 13.41
CA GLN A 14 6.40 -7.86 12.76
C GLN A 14 5.22 -7.78 13.74
N GLN A 15 5.13 -8.68 14.74
CA GLN A 15 4.07 -8.64 15.77
C GLN A 15 4.22 -7.45 16.72
N ALA A 16 5.45 -7.02 17.01
CA ALA A 16 5.69 -5.83 17.83
C ALA A 16 5.29 -4.53 17.10
N ILE A 17 5.49 -4.46 15.79
CA ILE A 17 5.06 -3.33 14.95
C ILE A 17 3.52 -3.30 14.81
N LEU A 18 2.88 -4.48 14.73
CA LEU A 18 1.42 -4.62 14.66
C LEU A 18 0.70 -4.15 15.92
N ALA A 19 1.29 -4.34 17.10
CA ALA A 19 0.71 -3.90 18.38
C ALA A 19 0.94 -2.40 18.68
N ALA A 20 1.94 -1.77 18.04
CA ALA A 20 2.34 -0.39 18.31
C ALA A 20 1.78 0.64 17.31
N ALA A 21 1.15 0.20 16.22
CA ALA A 21 0.56 1.10 15.23
C ALA A 21 -0.76 1.66 15.77
N VAL A 22 -0.73 2.90 16.28
CA VAL A 22 -1.94 3.70 16.52
C VAL A 22 -2.50 4.08 15.16
N PHE A 23 -3.62 3.47 14.80
CA PHE A 23 -4.37 3.79 13.59
C PHE A 23 -5.50 4.79 13.92
N PRO A 24 -6.02 5.53 12.93
CA PRO A 24 -7.17 6.40 13.12
C PRO A 24 -8.38 5.66 13.68
N GLN A 25 -9.27 6.35 14.42
CA GLN A 25 -10.47 5.74 14.99
C GLN A 25 -11.29 5.00 13.91
N GLY A 26 -11.63 3.74 14.19
CA GLY A 26 -12.38 2.86 13.28
C GLY A 26 -11.51 1.98 12.37
N TYR A 27 -10.26 2.33 12.14
CA TYR A 27 -9.29 1.46 11.46
C TYR A 27 -8.47 0.73 12.52
N SER A 28 -8.91 -0.44 12.95
CA SER A 28 -8.09 -1.30 13.81
C SER A 28 -7.52 -2.44 12.98
N VAL A 29 -6.38 -3.00 13.39
CA VAL A 29 -5.98 -4.34 12.91
C VAL A 29 -7.06 -5.30 13.39
N VAL A 30 -7.99 -5.66 12.52
CA VAL A 30 -9.02 -6.62 12.88
C VAL A 30 -8.33 -7.98 12.95
N GLN A 31 -8.22 -8.52 14.16
CA GLN A 31 -7.86 -9.93 14.31
C GLN A 31 -9.02 -10.75 13.73
N PRO A 32 -8.76 -11.79 12.91
CA PRO A 32 -9.83 -12.52 12.23
C PRO A 32 -10.87 -13.01 13.24
N THR A 33 -12.08 -12.45 13.19
CA THR A 33 -13.22 -12.94 13.98
C THR A 33 -13.79 -14.22 13.37
N ASP A 34 -13.50 -14.46 12.08
CA ASP A 34 -13.85 -15.67 11.33
C ASP A 34 -12.59 -16.37 10.82
N ALA A 35 -12.58 -17.70 10.87
CA ALA A 35 -11.45 -18.54 10.44
C ALA A 35 -11.10 -18.41 8.93
N THR A 36 -11.88 -17.66 8.15
CA THR A 36 -11.68 -17.40 6.72
C THR A 36 -11.19 -15.98 6.41
N ALA A 37 -11.17 -15.06 7.37
CA ALA A 37 -10.71 -13.69 7.15
C ALA A 37 -9.17 -13.60 7.21
N GLN A 38 -8.54 -13.05 6.18
CA GLN A 38 -7.08 -12.80 6.22
C GLN A 38 -6.78 -11.68 7.21
N PRO A 39 -5.80 -11.86 8.12
CA PRO A 39 -5.44 -10.82 9.07
C PRO A 39 -4.90 -9.57 8.36
N ASP A 40 -5.10 -8.42 8.98
CA ASP A 40 -4.48 -7.19 8.55
C ASP A 40 -2.96 -7.29 8.73
N ARG A 41 -2.21 -6.88 7.71
CA ARG A 41 -0.76 -7.10 7.65
C ARG A 41 -0.05 -6.01 6.88
N ALA A 42 1.21 -5.77 7.23
CA ALA A 42 2.09 -4.94 6.40
C ALA A 42 2.32 -5.64 5.04
N VAL A 43 2.14 -4.90 3.95
CA VAL A 43 2.29 -5.39 2.56
C VAL A 43 3.60 -4.89 1.96
N GLY A 44 4.09 -3.73 2.40
CA GLY A 44 5.35 -3.19 1.92
C GLY A 44 5.77 -1.90 2.61
N TYR A 45 6.98 -1.47 2.29
CA TYR A 45 7.58 -0.21 2.68
C TYR A 45 7.73 0.66 1.43
N GLY A 46 7.05 1.79 1.39
CA GLY A 46 7.18 2.79 0.33
C GLY A 46 8.01 3.99 0.77
N ALA A 47 8.23 4.95 -0.14
CA ALA A 47 8.99 6.18 0.11
C ALA A 47 8.46 7.05 1.28
N PHE A 48 7.24 6.77 1.76
CA PHE A 48 6.58 7.50 2.85
C PHE A 48 6.24 6.63 4.06
N GLY A 49 6.69 5.37 4.11
CA GLY A 49 6.45 4.48 5.24
C GLY A 49 5.78 3.17 4.88
N VAL A 50 5.16 2.54 5.87
CA VAL A 50 4.54 1.22 5.76
C VAL A 50 3.16 1.33 5.10
N VAL A 51 2.84 0.35 4.25
CA VAL A 51 1.51 0.13 3.69
C VAL A 51 0.92 -1.12 4.33
N TRP A 52 -0.29 -1.03 4.85
CA TRP A 52 -1.02 -2.14 5.45
C TRP A 52 -2.18 -2.56 4.56
N ALA A 53 -2.38 -3.87 4.43
CA ALA A 53 -3.66 -4.40 3.99
C ALA A 53 -4.60 -4.37 5.19
N VAL A 54 -5.71 -3.64 5.05
CA VAL A 54 -6.72 -3.51 6.09
C VAL A 54 -8.10 -3.83 5.52
N THR A 55 -9.05 -4.08 6.42
CA THR A 55 -10.47 -4.19 6.08
C THR A 55 -11.14 -2.85 6.36
N ASP A 56 -11.72 -2.22 5.34
CA ASP A 56 -12.45 -0.97 5.51
C ASP A 56 -13.74 -1.25 6.31
N PRO A 57 -13.94 -0.63 7.49
CA PRO A 57 -15.08 -0.91 8.35
C PRO A 57 -16.42 -0.45 7.76
N ARG A 58 -16.41 0.39 6.71
CA ARG A 58 -17.62 0.99 6.13
C ARG A 58 -18.38 0.01 5.24
N ASP A 59 -17.63 -0.78 4.47
CA ASP A 59 -18.17 -1.71 3.46
C ASP A 59 -17.58 -3.13 3.55
N GLY A 60 -16.64 -3.37 4.47
CA GLY A 60 -15.96 -4.65 4.64
C GLY A 60 -14.91 -4.95 3.56
N LYS A 61 -14.59 -3.99 2.68
CA LYS A 61 -13.69 -4.21 1.55
C LYS A 61 -12.22 -4.22 1.98
N ARG A 62 -11.43 -5.11 1.39
CA ARG A 62 -9.97 -5.13 1.56
C ARG A 62 -9.31 -4.00 0.77
N VAL A 63 -8.54 -3.17 1.47
CA VAL A 63 -7.89 -1.97 0.92
C VAL A 63 -6.44 -1.84 1.41
N ALA A 64 -5.65 -1.04 0.72
CA ALA A 64 -4.31 -0.67 1.16
C ALA A 64 -4.37 0.68 1.89
N LEU A 65 -3.96 0.68 3.17
CA LEU A 65 -3.81 1.87 4.01
C LEU A 65 -2.34 2.29 4.03
N LYS A 66 -2.06 3.47 3.50
CA LYS A 66 -0.72 4.08 3.50
C LYS A 66 -0.68 5.23 4.50
N LYS A 67 0.23 5.14 5.47
CA LYS A 67 0.54 6.26 6.38
C LYS A 67 1.60 7.16 5.74
N MET A 68 1.38 8.48 5.81
CA MET A 68 2.33 9.51 5.41
C MET A 68 2.65 10.35 6.66
N PRO A 69 3.76 10.08 7.36
CA PRO A 69 4.11 10.78 8.59
C PRO A 69 4.79 12.12 8.29
N ASN A 70 4.82 13.01 9.30
CA ASN A 70 5.59 14.25 9.31
C ASN A 70 5.33 15.16 8.10
N VAL A 71 4.07 15.24 7.67
CA VAL A 71 3.70 15.96 6.43
C VAL A 71 4.03 17.46 6.50
N PHE A 72 4.13 18.02 7.71
CA PHE A 72 4.42 19.44 7.97
C PHE A 72 5.85 19.72 8.44
N GLN A 73 6.75 18.73 8.41
CA GLN A 73 8.14 18.92 8.87
C GLN A 73 8.87 20.04 8.13
N ASN A 74 8.61 20.18 6.82
CA ASN A 74 9.08 21.30 6.02
C ASN A 74 8.19 21.51 4.78
N LEU A 75 8.31 22.68 4.16
CA LEU A 75 7.49 23.07 3.01
C LEU A 75 7.70 22.17 1.77
N ILE A 76 8.90 21.60 1.60
CA ILE A 76 9.21 20.72 0.46
C ILE A 76 8.48 19.39 0.61
N SER A 77 8.53 18.77 1.79
CA SER A 77 7.80 17.55 2.13
C SER A 77 6.29 17.75 1.99
N CYS A 78 5.75 18.85 2.54
CA CYS A 78 4.33 19.19 2.42
C CYS A 78 3.89 19.32 0.95
N LYS A 79 4.66 20.06 0.13
CA LYS A 79 4.39 20.19 -1.32
C LYS A 79 4.46 18.84 -2.04
N ARG A 80 5.36 17.95 -1.64
CA ARG A 80 5.50 16.61 -2.23
C ARG A 80 4.26 15.75 -1.93
N VAL A 81 3.84 15.71 -0.66
CA VAL A 81 2.64 14.98 -0.21
C VAL A 81 1.40 15.52 -0.92
N TYR A 82 1.22 16.84 -0.95
CA TYR A 82 0.08 17.47 -1.63
C TYR A 82 0.02 17.12 -3.13
N ARG A 83 1.17 17.18 -3.83
CA ARG A 83 1.23 16.80 -5.25
C ARG A 83 0.86 15.34 -5.46
N GLU A 84 1.34 14.44 -4.61
CA GLU A 84 1.02 13.01 -4.70
C GLU A 84 -0.48 12.77 -4.50
N LEU A 85 -1.07 13.34 -3.44
CA LEU A 85 -2.51 13.22 -3.17
C LEU A 85 -3.35 13.80 -4.30
N ARG A 86 -2.98 14.97 -4.82
CA ARG A 86 -3.68 15.62 -5.94
C ARG A 86 -3.61 14.78 -7.22
N MET A 87 -2.47 14.17 -7.51
CA MET A 87 -2.33 13.30 -8.67
C MET A 87 -3.16 12.02 -8.50
N LEU A 88 -3.03 11.34 -7.36
CA LEU A 88 -3.75 10.12 -7.05
C LEU A 88 -5.28 10.31 -7.03
N SER A 89 -5.77 11.48 -6.59
CA SER A 89 -7.21 11.79 -6.60
C SER A 89 -7.79 12.08 -7.98
N THR A 90 -6.94 12.41 -8.95
CA THR A 90 -7.38 12.82 -10.31
C THR A 90 -7.42 11.62 -11.27
N PHE A 91 -6.51 10.66 -11.12
CA PHE A 91 -6.38 9.58 -12.10
C PHE A 91 -7.38 8.45 -11.87
N ARG A 92 -8.09 8.07 -12.94
CA ARG A 92 -9.00 6.92 -12.96
C ARG A 92 -8.70 6.07 -14.18
N HIS A 93 -7.87 5.04 -14.00
CA HIS A 93 -7.48 4.13 -15.06
C HIS A 93 -7.16 2.75 -14.51
N GLN A 94 -7.44 1.69 -15.28
CA GLN A 94 -7.22 0.31 -14.83
C GLN A 94 -5.74 0.00 -14.53
N ASN A 95 -4.81 0.69 -15.21
CA ASN A 95 -3.36 0.54 -15.04
C ASN A 95 -2.70 1.77 -14.41
N VAL A 96 -3.44 2.48 -13.56
CA VAL A 96 -2.92 3.50 -12.64
C VAL A 96 -3.56 3.25 -11.28
N LEU A 97 -2.78 3.32 -10.20
CA LEU A 97 -3.31 3.14 -8.85
C LEU A 97 -4.38 4.19 -8.52
N SER A 98 -5.54 3.73 -8.07
CA SER A 98 -6.66 4.61 -7.71
C SER A 98 -6.69 4.90 -6.21
N LEU A 99 -6.88 6.18 -5.89
CA LEU A 99 -7.25 6.64 -4.56
C LEU A 99 -8.71 6.28 -4.30
N TYR A 100 -8.99 5.63 -3.17
CA TYR A 100 -10.34 5.44 -2.67
C TYR A 100 -10.75 6.57 -1.74
N ASP A 101 -9.91 6.88 -0.75
CA ASP A 101 -10.24 7.90 0.24
C ASP A 101 -9.00 8.39 1.01
N ILE A 102 -9.17 9.50 1.73
CA ILE A 102 -8.20 10.02 2.70
C ILE A 102 -8.91 10.04 4.06
N VAL A 103 -8.32 9.37 5.04
CA VAL A 103 -8.92 9.34 6.38
C VAL A 103 -8.81 10.73 7.00
N GLN A 104 -9.95 11.26 7.42
CA GLN A 104 -10.02 12.56 8.07
C GLN A 104 -9.32 12.47 9.44
N PRO A 105 -8.40 13.41 9.76
CA PRO A 105 -7.80 13.47 11.09
C PRO A 105 -8.84 13.93 12.12
N ASP A 106 -8.70 13.48 13.37
CA ASP A 106 -9.59 13.86 14.48
C ASP A 106 -9.63 15.39 14.70
N HIS A 107 -8.49 16.06 14.49
CA HIS A 107 -8.35 17.51 14.59
C HIS A 107 -7.64 18.07 13.36
N ILE A 108 -8.38 18.80 12.52
CA ILE A 108 -7.87 19.33 11.24
C ILE A 108 -6.75 20.38 11.41
N ASP A 109 -6.67 21.02 12.58
CA ASP A 109 -5.67 22.04 12.87
C ASP A 109 -4.38 21.47 13.49
N LEU A 110 -4.39 20.20 13.92
CA LEU A 110 -3.33 19.61 14.75
C LEU A 110 -2.75 18.30 14.21
N PHE A 111 -3.13 17.87 13.01
CA PHE A 111 -2.60 16.64 12.43
C PHE A 111 -1.15 16.83 11.98
N ASN A 112 -0.37 15.74 12.05
CA ASN A 112 1.00 15.71 11.52
C ASN A 112 1.23 14.53 10.57
N GLU A 113 0.17 13.77 10.29
CA GLU A 113 0.21 12.59 9.44
C GLU A 113 -1.10 12.45 8.66
N ILE A 114 -1.01 11.84 7.47
CA ILE A 114 -2.15 11.59 6.59
C ILE A 114 -2.22 10.09 6.33
N TYR A 115 -3.44 9.56 6.30
CA TYR A 115 -3.73 8.17 5.99
C TYR A 115 -4.52 8.09 4.69
N VAL A 116 -4.03 7.28 3.75
CA VAL A 116 -4.52 7.21 2.37
C VAL A 116 -4.98 5.80 2.07
N LEU A 117 -6.23 5.64 1.63
CA LEU A 117 -6.82 4.38 1.23
C LEU A 117 -6.76 4.22 -0.29
N THR A 118 -6.20 3.11 -0.74
CA THR A 118 -6.01 2.80 -2.16
C THR A 118 -6.40 1.36 -2.47
N GLU A 119 -6.42 1.03 -3.75
CA GLU A 119 -6.53 -0.36 -4.20
C GLU A 119 -5.47 -1.25 -3.54
N LEU A 120 -5.91 -2.39 -3.01
CA LEU A 120 -5.00 -3.39 -2.47
C LEU A 120 -4.37 -4.19 -3.61
N MET A 121 -3.04 -4.08 -3.73
CA MET A 121 -2.22 -4.88 -4.63
C MET A 121 -1.40 -5.88 -3.83
N GLN A 122 -1.15 -7.06 -4.39
CA GLN A 122 -0.50 -8.17 -3.68
C GLN A 122 1.02 -8.00 -3.59
N SER A 123 1.64 -7.45 -4.64
CA SER A 123 3.09 -7.29 -4.72
C SER A 123 3.46 -6.11 -5.64
N ASP A 124 4.76 -5.96 -5.86
CA ASP A 124 5.37 -5.08 -6.84
C ASP A 124 6.24 -5.90 -7.79
N LEU A 125 6.50 -5.37 -8.99
CA LEU A 125 7.25 -6.08 -10.01
C LEU A 125 8.71 -6.33 -9.59
N HIS A 126 9.28 -5.49 -8.71
CA HIS A 126 10.62 -5.71 -8.17
C HIS A 126 10.68 -7.06 -7.43
N LYS A 127 9.75 -7.31 -6.50
CA LYS A 127 9.65 -8.59 -5.77
C LYS A 127 9.44 -9.78 -6.69
N ILE A 128 8.66 -9.64 -7.75
CA ILE A 128 8.46 -10.74 -8.73
C ILE A 128 9.78 -11.05 -9.45
N ILE A 129 10.50 -10.02 -9.92
CA ILE A 129 11.77 -10.17 -10.64
C ILE A 129 12.84 -10.86 -9.79
N VAL A 130 12.92 -10.54 -8.49
CA VAL A 130 13.92 -11.14 -7.59
C VAL A 130 13.47 -12.48 -6.99
N SER A 131 12.22 -12.89 -7.24
CA SER A 131 11.71 -14.16 -6.73
C SER A 131 12.18 -15.35 -7.58
N PRO A 132 12.13 -16.58 -7.06
CA PRO A 132 12.38 -17.79 -7.85
C PRO A 132 11.29 -18.09 -8.90
N GLN A 133 10.20 -17.30 -8.94
CA GLN A 133 9.08 -17.56 -9.83
C GLN A 133 9.47 -17.28 -11.30
N PRO A 134 9.29 -18.24 -12.22
CA PRO A 134 9.61 -18.02 -13.62
C PRO A 134 8.65 -17.00 -14.25
N LEU A 135 9.22 -15.97 -14.87
CA LEU A 135 8.50 -15.01 -15.71
C LEU A 135 8.56 -15.46 -17.17
N THR A 136 7.46 -15.97 -17.69
CA THR A 136 7.34 -16.39 -19.09
C THR A 136 7.29 -15.18 -20.03
N SER A 137 7.53 -15.41 -21.32
CA SER A 137 7.39 -14.37 -22.34
C SER A 137 5.98 -13.74 -22.36
N ASP A 138 4.95 -14.53 -22.09
CA ASP A 138 3.58 -14.03 -22.06
C ASP A 138 3.30 -13.14 -20.85
N HIS A 139 3.84 -13.47 -19.67
CA HIS A 139 3.80 -12.55 -18.52
C HIS A 139 4.45 -11.20 -18.86
N VAL A 140 5.62 -11.23 -19.52
CA VAL A 140 6.33 -10.02 -19.93
C VAL A 140 5.49 -9.17 -20.89
N LYS A 141 4.88 -9.77 -21.91
CA LYS A 141 4.00 -9.06 -22.86
C LYS A 141 2.82 -8.40 -22.15
N VAL A 142 2.17 -9.12 -21.24
CA VAL A 142 1.02 -8.63 -20.47
C VAL A 142 1.40 -7.46 -19.56
N PHE A 143 2.53 -7.54 -18.86
CA PHE A 143 2.99 -6.44 -18.02
C PHE A 143 3.42 -5.23 -18.85
N LEU A 144 4.20 -5.43 -19.91
CA LEU A 144 4.64 -4.35 -20.80
C LEU A 144 3.46 -3.61 -21.42
N TYR A 145 2.45 -4.34 -21.91
CA TYR A 145 1.24 -3.75 -22.45
C TYR A 145 0.52 -2.87 -21.43
N GLN A 146 0.34 -3.35 -20.19
CA GLN A 146 -0.34 -2.61 -19.13
C GLN A 146 0.44 -1.36 -18.68
N ILE A 147 1.78 -1.45 -18.60
CA ILE A 147 2.65 -0.30 -18.31
C ILE A 147 2.46 0.77 -19.38
N LEU A 148 2.56 0.39 -20.66
CA LEU A 148 2.41 1.33 -21.77
C LEU A 148 1.00 1.92 -21.84
N ARG A 149 -0.04 1.13 -21.52
CA ARG A 149 -1.41 1.62 -21.45
C ARG A 149 -1.61 2.63 -20.33
N GLY A 150 -1.05 2.39 -19.14
CA GLY A 150 -1.04 3.36 -18.03
C GLY A 150 -0.29 4.65 -18.37
N LEU A 151 0.90 4.53 -18.99
CA LEU A 151 1.68 5.67 -19.43
C LEU A 151 0.98 6.50 -20.50
N LYS A 152 0.32 5.85 -21.48
CA LYS A 152 -0.50 6.54 -22.49
C LYS A 152 -1.58 7.40 -21.81
N TYR A 153 -2.26 6.86 -20.81
CA TYR A 153 -3.26 7.60 -20.05
C TYR A 153 -2.65 8.82 -19.34
N LEU A 154 -1.56 8.64 -18.58
CA LEU A 154 -0.87 9.75 -17.90
C LEU A 154 -0.39 10.83 -18.87
N HIS A 155 0.20 10.43 -20.01
CA HIS A 155 0.71 11.35 -21.01
C HIS A 155 -0.42 12.12 -21.70
N SER A 156 -1.58 11.51 -21.91
CA SER A 156 -2.77 12.21 -22.43
C SER A 156 -3.28 13.31 -21.49
N ALA A 157 -2.96 13.22 -20.20
CA ALA A 157 -3.22 14.25 -19.19
C ALA A 157 -2.04 15.23 -18.99
N ASN A 158 -1.04 15.23 -19.89
CA ASN A 158 0.20 16.00 -19.79
C ASN A 158 1.01 15.73 -18.51
N VAL A 159 0.95 14.51 -17.99
CA VAL A 159 1.66 14.11 -16.76
C VAL A 159 2.76 13.12 -17.10
N LEU A 160 4.00 13.47 -16.75
CA LEU A 160 5.13 12.56 -16.77
C LEU A 160 5.31 11.93 -15.38
N HIS A 161 5.31 10.59 -15.30
CA HIS A 161 5.49 9.89 -14.03
C HIS A 161 6.88 10.14 -13.40
N ARG A 162 7.94 10.18 -14.23
CA ARG A 162 9.35 10.46 -13.86
C ARG A 162 10.04 9.50 -12.90
N ASP A 163 9.32 8.60 -12.22
CA ASP A 163 9.91 7.58 -11.33
C ASP A 163 9.42 6.16 -11.69
N ILE A 164 9.42 5.82 -12.98
CA ILE A 164 9.05 4.46 -13.42
C ILE A 164 10.20 3.52 -13.08
N LYS A 165 9.94 2.58 -12.17
CA LYS A 165 10.85 1.52 -11.73
C LYS A 165 10.04 0.33 -11.21
N PRO A 166 10.61 -0.90 -11.16
CA PRO A 166 9.86 -2.09 -10.77
C PRO A 166 9.13 -2.01 -9.42
N GLY A 167 9.68 -1.29 -8.44
CA GLY A 167 9.04 -1.11 -7.12
C GLY A 167 7.83 -0.17 -7.11
N ASN A 168 7.60 0.60 -8.19
CA ASN A 168 6.43 1.46 -8.36
C ASN A 168 5.38 0.84 -9.32
N LEU A 169 5.60 -0.40 -9.77
CA LEU A 169 4.68 -1.13 -10.65
C LEU A 169 4.05 -2.24 -9.82
N LEU A 170 2.81 -2.03 -9.38
CA LEU A 170 2.11 -2.91 -8.46
C LEU A 170 1.41 -4.03 -9.24
N VAL A 171 1.41 -5.25 -8.72
CA VAL A 171 0.90 -6.44 -9.42
C VAL A 171 0.08 -7.36 -8.53
N ASN A 172 -0.87 -8.06 -9.17
CA ASN A 172 -1.68 -9.13 -8.58
C ASN A 172 -1.45 -10.47 -9.30
N SER A 173 -1.90 -11.57 -8.69
CA SER A 173 -1.76 -12.95 -9.16
C SER A 173 -2.49 -13.22 -10.48
N ASN A 174 -3.50 -12.41 -10.80
CA ASN A 174 -4.18 -12.42 -12.09
C ASN A 174 -3.45 -11.58 -13.16
N CYS A 175 -2.18 -11.25 -12.93
CA CYS A 175 -1.34 -10.41 -13.80
C CYS A 175 -1.89 -8.99 -14.05
N CYS A 176 -2.83 -8.49 -13.24
CA CYS A 176 -3.21 -7.08 -13.30
C CYS A 176 -2.07 -6.20 -12.76
N LEU A 177 -1.73 -5.14 -13.50
CA LEU A 177 -0.69 -4.18 -13.15
C LEU A 177 -1.25 -2.77 -12.99
N LYS A 178 -0.76 -2.04 -11.99
CA LYS A 178 -1.09 -0.64 -11.71
C LYS A 178 0.14 0.21 -11.42
#